data_AF-A0A4Z0QBV8-F1
#
_entry.id   AF-A0A4Z0QBV8-F1
#
_cell.length_a   1.000
_cell.length_b   1.000
_cell.length_c   1.000
_cell.angle_alpha   90.00
_cell.angle_beta   90.00
_cell.angle_gamma   90.00
#
_symmetry.space_group_name_H-M   'P 1'
#
loop_
_entity.id
_entity.type
_entity.pdbx_description
1 polymer ?
#
loop_
_entity_poly.entity_id
_entity_poly.type
_entity_poly.pdbx_seq_one_letter_code
_entity_poly.pdbx_strand_id
1 'polypeptide(L)'
;MDNTTLGGWLVKAVVFGLQLGLVYVVVQAIRAGGGLKLVHPFQPGWGELHHRYASAQSHQPMTLASAQIGFWTYKNTIEIGFAADALVLRKTLFSSAQIRIPYAHITVVTPPATSSLLGFSFRTDGIFRVDGADISLPSELADQLLRHLAAAEAPLHPPAS
;
A
#
# COMPACT_ATOMS: atom_id res chain seq x y z
N MET A 1 -17.66 -49.63 13.05
CA MET A 1 -17.18 -48.30 12.57
C MET A 1 -15.81 -48.14 13.16
N ASP A 2 -14.78 -48.26 12.32
CA ASP A 2 -13.40 -48.38 12.80
C ASP A 2 -12.83 -47.02 13.19
N ASN A 3 -12.43 -46.91 14.46
CA ASN A 3 -11.90 -45.68 15.08
C ASN A 3 -10.60 -45.18 14.42
N THR A 4 -10.02 -45.94 13.49
CA THR A 4 -8.87 -45.59 12.65
C THR A 4 -9.20 -44.58 11.54
N THR A 5 -10.47 -44.47 11.13
CA THR A 5 -10.88 -43.53 10.06
C THR A 5 -11.12 -42.10 10.56
N LEU A 6 -11.59 -41.94 11.80
CA LEU A 6 -11.84 -40.61 12.41
C LEU A 6 -10.54 -39.84 12.70
N GLY A 7 -9.50 -40.52 13.21
CA GLY A 7 -8.20 -39.88 13.49
C GLY A 7 -7.47 -39.44 12.21
N GLY A 8 -7.55 -40.23 11.14
CA GLY A 8 -6.92 -39.91 9.86
C GLY A 8 -7.51 -38.68 9.16
N TRP A 9 -8.83 -38.45 9.29
CA TRP A 9 -9.49 -37.28 8.71
C TRP A 9 -9.12 -35.99 9.46
N LEU A 10 -9.03 -36.03 10.79
CA LEU A 10 -8.60 -34.88 11.60
C LEU A 10 -7.16 -34.45 11.27
N VAL A 11 -6.23 -35.40 11.13
CA VAL A 11 -4.84 -35.09 10.74
C VAL A 11 -4.80 -34.44 9.36
N LYS A 12 -5.57 -34.96 8.38
CA LYS A 12 -5.66 -34.36 7.04
C LYS A 12 -6.26 -32.94 7.07
N ALA A 13 -7.28 -32.72 7.90
CA ALA A 13 -7.89 -31.40 8.06
C ALA A 13 -6.90 -30.39 8.66
N VAL A 14 -6.11 -30.79 9.66
CA VAL A 14 -5.07 -29.94 10.26
C VAL A 14 -3.98 -29.60 9.25
N VAL A 15 -3.47 -30.59 8.51
CA VAL A 15 -2.45 -30.38 7.47
C VAL A 15 -2.96 -29.45 6.37
N PHE A 16 -4.20 -29.64 5.92
CA PHE A 16 -4.83 -28.80 4.90
C PHE A 16 -5.04 -27.37 5.41
N GLY A 17 -5.49 -27.19 6.65
CA GLY A 17 -5.60 -25.87 7.28
C GLY A 17 -4.26 -25.15 7.38
N LEU A 18 -3.18 -25.87 7.69
CA LEU A 18 -1.83 -25.34 7.78
C LEU A 18 -1.29 -24.91 6.40
N GLN A 19 -1.57 -25.69 5.35
CA GLN A 19 -1.26 -25.34 3.96
C GLN A 19 -2.02 -24.09 3.51
N LEU A 20 -3.32 -24.00 3.79
CA LEU A 20 -4.10 -22.80 3.48
C LEU A 20 -3.59 -21.57 4.24
N GLY A 21 -3.20 -21.73 5.50
CA GLY A 21 -2.58 -20.68 6.29
C GLY A 21 -1.26 -20.19 5.68
N LEU A 22 -0.41 -21.10 5.22
CA LEU A 22 0.84 -20.74 4.54
C LEU A 22 0.58 -19.98 3.23
N VAL A 23 -0.36 -20.47 2.41
CA VAL A 23 -0.77 -19.78 1.18
C VAL A 23 -1.29 -18.38 1.48
N TYR A 24 -2.12 -18.23 2.52
CA TYR A 24 -2.62 -16.92 2.95
C TYR A 24 -1.49 -15.96 3.32
N VAL A 25 -0.50 -16.41 4.11
CA VAL A 25 0.65 -15.59 4.50
C VAL A 25 1.48 -15.18 3.28
N VAL A 26 1.72 -16.11 2.35
CA VAL A 26 2.46 -15.82 1.10
C VAL A 26 1.72 -14.81 0.24
N VAL A 27 0.40 -14.97 0.06
CA VAL A 27 -0.43 -14.01 -0.70
C VAL A 27 -0.41 -12.63 -0.05
N GLN A 28 -0.53 -12.55 1.28
CA GLN A 28 -0.46 -11.26 1.99
C GLN A 28 0.91 -10.59 1.84
N ALA A 29 1.99 -11.36 1.93
CA ALA A 29 3.35 -10.85 1.73
C ALA A 29 3.54 -10.30 0.29
N ILE A 30 3.05 -11.03 -0.72
CA ILE A 30 3.11 -10.59 -2.12
C ILE A 30 2.26 -9.33 -2.33
N ARG A 31 1.07 -9.25 -1.72
CA ARG A 31 0.18 -8.09 -1.87
C ARG A 31 0.79 -6.82 -1.28
N ALA A 32 1.26 -6.88 -0.04
CA ALA A 32 1.80 -5.72 0.67
C ALA A 32 3.12 -5.20 0.05
N GLY A 33 3.95 -6.12 -0.47
CA GLY A 33 5.23 -5.80 -1.10
C GLY A 33 5.15 -5.44 -2.59
N GLY A 34 3.95 -5.26 -3.15
CA GLY A 34 3.77 -5.05 -4.60
C GLY A 34 4.42 -6.14 -5.46
N GLY A 35 4.56 -7.36 -4.92
CA GLY A 35 5.40 -8.45 -5.45
C GLY A 35 6.38 -9.03 -4.42
N LEU A 36 7.33 -9.84 -4.89
CA LEU A 36 8.43 -10.43 -4.11
C LEU A 36 9.57 -9.42 -3.88
N LYS A 37 9.31 -8.31 -3.18
CA LYS A 37 10.37 -7.35 -2.80
C LYS A 37 10.70 -7.47 -1.31
N LEU A 38 12.00 -7.58 -1.02
CA LEU A 38 12.51 -7.40 0.34
C LEU A 38 12.34 -5.94 0.75
N VAL A 39 11.58 -5.70 1.80
CA VAL A 39 11.50 -4.40 2.47
C VAL A 39 12.86 -4.12 3.09
N HIS A 40 13.53 -3.05 2.65
CA HIS A 40 14.81 -2.68 3.22
C HIS A 40 14.61 -2.08 4.63
N PRO A 41 15.24 -2.63 5.68
CA PRO A 41 15.00 -2.21 7.07
C PRO A 41 15.47 -0.79 7.40
N PHE A 42 16.32 -0.19 6.55
CA PHE A 42 16.88 1.15 6.74
C PHE A 42 16.26 2.21 5.83
N GLN A 43 15.07 1.94 5.27
CA GLN A 43 14.41 2.94 4.44
C GLN A 43 13.92 4.13 5.27
N PRO A 44 14.05 5.36 4.75
CA PRO A 44 13.40 6.52 5.32
C PRO A 44 11.90 6.26 5.47
N GLY A 45 11.36 6.61 6.63
CA GLY A 45 9.97 6.34 6.99
C GLY A 45 9.18 7.61 7.26
N TRP A 46 8.08 7.46 8.00
CA TRP A 46 7.19 8.57 8.36
C TRP A 46 7.91 9.76 8.99
N GLY A 47 8.90 9.54 9.86
CA GLY A 47 9.62 10.62 10.53
C GLY A 47 10.32 11.57 9.56
N GLU A 48 10.99 11.01 8.55
CA GLU A 48 11.68 11.79 7.51
C GLU A 48 10.69 12.54 6.62
N LEU A 49 9.63 11.84 6.18
CA LEU A 49 8.56 12.47 5.39
C LEU A 49 7.89 13.59 6.18
N HIS A 50 7.65 13.40 7.48
CA HIS A 50 7.08 14.43 8.34
C HIS A 50 8.02 15.63 8.47
N HIS A 51 9.31 15.42 8.68
CA HIS A 51 10.27 16.53 8.79
C HIS A 51 10.28 17.41 7.53
N ARG A 52 10.12 16.81 6.35
CA ARG A 52 10.19 17.54 5.06
C ARG A 52 8.86 18.12 4.59
N TYR A 53 7.77 17.40 4.83
CA TYR A 53 6.45 17.69 4.25
C TYR A 53 5.39 17.97 5.30
N ALA A 54 5.78 18.19 6.56
CA ALA A 54 4.85 18.60 7.61
C ALA A 54 4.06 19.82 7.16
N SER A 55 2.74 19.74 7.28
CA SER A 55 1.83 20.81 6.90
C SER A 55 0.74 20.96 7.95
N ALA A 56 0.39 22.20 8.27
CA ALA A 56 -0.72 22.51 9.17
C ALA A 56 -2.05 22.38 8.41
N GLN A 57 -2.74 21.26 8.64
CA GLN A 57 -4.15 20.98 8.29
C GLN A 57 -4.58 21.14 6.81
N SER A 58 -5.05 20.04 6.23
CA SER A 58 -5.82 19.98 4.99
C SER A 58 -7.30 19.78 5.32
N HIS A 59 -8.15 20.53 4.62
CA HIS A 59 -9.60 20.45 4.71
C HIS A 59 -10.19 19.48 3.65
N GLN A 60 -9.36 18.60 3.09
CA GLN A 60 -9.79 17.70 2.02
C GLN A 60 -10.40 16.41 2.57
N PRO A 61 -11.30 15.78 1.80
CA PRO A 61 -11.80 14.44 2.12
C PRO A 61 -10.62 13.46 2.14
N MET A 62 -10.49 12.73 3.25
CA MET A 62 -9.48 11.69 3.42
C MET A 62 -10.14 10.34 3.65
N THR A 63 -9.52 9.29 3.14
CA THR A 63 -9.98 7.91 3.30
C THR A 63 -9.07 7.18 4.27
N LEU A 64 -9.64 6.55 5.29
CA LEU A 64 -8.89 5.69 6.21
C LEU A 64 -8.42 4.44 5.47
N ALA A 65 -7.12 4.15 5.55
CA ALA A 65 -6.48 3.07 4.83
C ALA A 65 -5.36 2.41 5.63
N SER A 66 -4.97 1.23 5.15
CA SER A 66 -3.70 0.62 5.51
C SER A 66 -2.65 1.02 4.47
N ALA A 67 -1.48 1.45 4.91
CA ALA A 67 -0.37 1.79 4.02
C ALA A 67 0.96 1.39 4.66
N GLN A 68 1.93 1.04 3.84
CA GLN A 68 3.31 0.84 4.30
C GLN A 68 4.14 2.07 3.92
N ILE A 69 4.91 2.61 4.86
CA ILE A 69 5.78 3.76 4.63
C ILE A 69 7.17 3.43 5.16
N GLY A 70 8.11 3.25 4.23
CA GLY A 70 9.41 2.65 4.47
C GLY A 70 9.26 1.24 5.04
N PHE A 71 9.90 1.00 6.18
CA PHE A 71 9.83 -0.29 6.86
C PHE A 71 8.51 -0.54 7.60
N TRP A 72 7.77 0.51 7.99
CA TRP A 72 6.64 0.38 8.91
C TRP A 72 5.31 0.24 8.16
N THR A 73 4.54 -0.79 8.53
CA THR A 73 3.15 -0.97 8.08
C THR A 73 2.19 -0.30 9.06
N TYR A 74 1.37 0.61 8.55
CA TYR A 74 0.34 1.31 9.29
C TYR A 74 -1.03 0.75 8.91
N LYS A 75 -1.61 -0.10 9.77
CA LYS A 75 -2.86 -0.82 9.46
C LYS A 75 -4.07 -0.04 9.93
N ASN A 76 -4.85 0.51 9.00
CA ASN A 76 -6.06 1.31 9.28
C ASN A 76 -5.80 2.48 10.23
N THR A 77 -4.60 3.06 10.17
CA THR A 77 -4.19 4.19 11.03
C THR A 77 -3.71 5.39 10.23
N ILE A 78 -3.77 5.32 8.90
CA ILE A 78 -3.41 6.41 8.00
C ILE A 78 -4.63 6.82 7.21
N GLU A 79 -4.90 8.11 7.19
CA GLU A 79 -5.84 8.75 6.31
C GLU A 79 -5.10 9.29 5.10
N ILE A 80 -5.63 8.99 3.91
CA ILE A 80 -5.04 9.35 2.63
C ILE A 80 -6.04 10.24 1.89
N GLY A 81 -5.60 11.44 1.54
CA GLY A 81 -6.35 12.40 0.73
C GLY A 81 -5.58 12.78 -0.53
N PHE A 82 -6.30 13.13 -1.58
CA PHE A 82 -5.73 13.58 -2.84
C PHE A 82 -6.05 15.06 -3.05
N ALA A 83 -5.03 15.90 -3.00
CA ALA A 83 -5.13 17.31 -3.35
C ALA A 83 -4.99 17.52 -4.86
N ALA A 84 -5.23 18.74 -5.33
CA ALA A 84 -4.99 19.12 -6.72
C ALA A 84 -3.50 18.98 -7.12
N ASP A 85 -2.59 19.21 -6.19
CA ASP A 85 -1.14 19.34 -6.39
C ASP A 85 -0.29 18.36 -5.57
N ALA A 86 -0.91 17.64 -4.63
CA ALA A 86 -0.19 16.84 -3.64
C ALA A 86 -0.99 15.65 -3.10
N LEU A 87 -0.27 14.61 -2.70
CA LEU A 87 -0.78 13.54 -1.85
C LEU A 87 -0.75 14.00 -0.39
N VAL A 88 -1.86 13.84 0.32
CA VAL A 88 -1.97 14.19 1.73
C VAL A 88 -2.08 12.92 2.56
N LEU A 89 -1.21 12.78 3.55
CA LEU A 89 -1.21 11.65 4.50
C LEU A 89 -1.37 12.19 5.91
N ARG A 90 -2.25 11.58 6.71
CA ARG A 90 -2.46 11.95 8.11
C ARG A 90 -2.50 10.69 8.98
N LYS A 91 -1.87 10.74 10.15
CA LYS A 91 -2.07 9.70 11.17
C LYS A 91 -3.36 9.96 11.92
N THR A 92 -4.19 8.93 12.09
CA THR A 92 -5.40 9.04 12.91
C THR A 92 -5.15 8.74 14.38
N LEU A 93 -4.11 7.96 14.68
CA LEU A 93 -3.73 7.54 16.02
C LEU A 93 -2.41 8.22 16.44
N PHE A 94 -2.39 8.74 17.67
CA PHE A 94 -1.24 9.34 18.37
C PHE A 94 -0.68 10.68 17.86
N SER A 95 -1.09 11.17 16.70
CA SER A 95 -0.67 12.50 16.23
C SER A 95 -1.58 13.01 15.11
N SER A 96 -2.02 14.25 15.19
CA SER A 96 -2.69 14.98 14.10
C SER A 96 -1.70 15.50 13.04
N ALA A 97 -0.46 15.03 13.07
CA ALA A 97 0.58 15.32 12.10
C ALA A 97 0.13 14.93 10.69
N GLN A 98 0.19 15.91 9.79
CA GLN A 98 -0.16 15.77 8.40
C GLN A 98 1.07 16.02 7.53
N ILE A 99 1.20 15.18 6.51
CA ILE A 99 2.26 15.20 5.52
C ILE A 99 1.61 15.54 4.18
N ARG A 100 2.13 16.54 3.47
CA ARG A 100 1.65 16.93 2.14
C ARG A 100 2.78 16.83 1.13
N ILE A 101 2.73 15.79 0.31
CA ILE A 101 3.78 15.41 -0.64
C ILE A 101 3.37 15.91 -2.03
N PRO A 102 4.08 16.88 -2.64
CA PRO A 102 3.80 17.32 -4.00
C PRO A 102 3.90 16.17 -4.99
N TYR A 103 3.00 16.10 -5.97
CA TYR A 103 3.01 15.04 -6.99
C TYR A 103 4.32 14.96 -7.77
N ALA A 104 4.98 16.10 -7.99
CA ALA A 104 6.29 16.19 -8.64
C ALA A 104 7.40 15.40 -7.91
N HIS A 105 7.24 15.12 -6.62
CA HIS A 105 8.24 14.39 -5.81
C HIS A 105 7.90 12.91 -5.68
N ILE A 106 6.81 12.45 -6.30
CA ILE A 106 6.35 11.06 -6.25
C ILE A 106 6.76 10.37 -7.54
N THR A 107 7.46 9.26 -7.40
CA THR A 107 7.86 8.41 -8.52
C THR A 107 7.18 7.06 -8.41
N VAL A 108 6.66 6.55 -9.53
CA VAL A 108 6.02 5.22 -9.56
C VAL A 108 7.13 4.17 -9.61
N VAL A 109 7.24 3.35 -8.57
CA VAL A 109 8.21 2.24 -8.52
C VAL A 109 7.57 0.97 -9.07
N THR A 110 6.34 0.68 -8.66
CA THR A 110 5.61 -0.51 -9.09
C THR A 110 4.11 -0.19 -9.08
N PRO A 111 3.43 -0.14 -10.24
CA PRO A 111 1.99 0.13 -10.28
C PRO A 111 1.20 -1.06 -9.70
N PRO A 112 -0.03 -0.81 -9.19
CA PRO A 112 -0.89 -1.89 -8.74
C PRO A 112 -1.26 -2.79 -9.92
N ALA A 113 -1.17 -4.11 -9.74
CA ALA A 113 -1.42 -5.08 -10.79
C ALA A 113 -2.31 -6.22 -10.29
N THR A 114 -3.03 -6.85 -11.21
CA THR A 114 -3.76 -8.08 -10.93
C THR A 114 -2.82 -9.26 -11.10
N SER A 115 -2.63 -10.03 -10.03
CA SER A 115 -1.85 -11.26 -10.02
C SER A 115 -2.75 -12.45 -9.71
N SER A 116 -2.34 -13.66 -10.10
CA SER A 116 -3.03 -14.88 -9.75
C SER A 116 -2.07 -15.88 -9.09
N LEU A 117 -2.53 -16.55 -8.04
CA LEU A 117 -1.79 -17.63 -7.40
C LEU A 117 -2.76 -18.76 -7.09
N LEU A 118 -2.42 -19.98 -7.53
CA LEU A 118 -3.23 -21.18 -7.30
C LEU A 118 -4.71 -21.02 -7.71
N GLY A 119 -4.97 -20.28 -8.80
CA GLY A 119 -6.32 -20.02 -9.31
C GLY A 119 -7.07 -18.87 -8.64
N PHE A 120 -6.51 -18.25 -7.59
CA PHE A 120 -7.08 -17.06 -6.95
C PHE A 120 -6.45 -15.79 -7.50
N SER A 121 -7.28 -14.94 -8.11
CA SER A 121 -6.88 -13.61 -8.56
C SER A 121 -6.93 -12.61 -7.40
N PHE A 122 -5.89 -11.81 -7.24
CA PHE A 122 -5.80 -10.76 -6.25
C PHE A 122 -5.08 -9.54 -6.83
N ARG A 123 -5.40 -8.37 -6.28
CA ARG A 123 -4.76 -7.11 -6.66
C ARG A 123 -3.61 -6.81 -5.70
N THR A 124 -2.47 -6.45 -6.25
CA THR A 124 -1.29 -6.02 -5.49
C THR A 124 -1.37 -4.54 -5.17
N ASP A 125 -0.68 -4.14 -4.11
CA ASP A 125 -0.51 -2.74 -3.77
C ASP A 125 0.38 -2.03 -4.81
N GLY A 126 0.18 -0.72 -4.95
CA GLY A 126 1.06 0.13 -5.74
C GLY A 126 2.16 0.71 -4.86
N ILE A 127 3.40 0.65 -5.33
CA ILE A 127 4.58 1.19 -4.65
C ILE A 127 5.01 2.48 -5.32
N PHE A 128 5.12 3.52 -4.51
CA PHE A 128 5.54 4.86 -4.91
C PHE A 128 6.75 5.27 -4.09
N ARG A 129 7.69 5.99 -4.67
CA ARG A 129 8.87 6.48 -3.97
C ARG A 129 8.85 7.99 -3.85
N VAL A 130 9.14 8.46 -2.65
CA VAL A 130 9.17 9.88 -2.27
C VAL A 130 10.43 10.11 -1.46
N ASP A 131 11.38 10.90 -1.99
CA ASP A 131 12.65 11.21 -1.32
C ASP A 131 13.37 9.99 -0.72
N GLY A 132 13.35 8.86 -1.43
CA GLY A 132 13.97 7.61 -0.99
C GLY A 132 13.15 6.75 -0.03
N ALA A 133 11.99 7.23 0.45
CA ALA A 133 11.00 6.43 1.16
C ALA A 133 10.07 5.72 0.17
N ASP A 134 9.87 4.41 0.33
CA ASP A 134 8.85 3.67 -0.42
C ASP A 134 7.50 3.73 0.34
N ILE A 135 6.44 4.05 -0.37
CA ILE A 135 5.06 4.09 0.12
C ILE A 135 4.27 3.05 -0.66
N SER A 136 3.81 2.01 0.04
CA SER A 136 2.89 1.00 -0.50
C SER A 136 1.46 1.42 -0.20
N LEU A 137 0.65 1.56 -1.25
CA LEU A 137 -0.75 1.93 -1.18
C LEU A 137 -1.65 0.80 -1.69
N PRO A 138 -2.80 0.54 -1.04
CA PRO A 138 -3.80 -0.38 -1.54
C PRO A 138 -4.20 -0.04 -2.97
N SER A 139 -4.48 -1.06 -3.79
CA SER A 139 -4.74 -0.92 -5.23
C SER A 139 -5.69 0.22 -5.62
N GLU A 140 -6.79 0.41 -4.88
CA GLU A 140 -7.79 1.44 -5.16
C GLU A 140 -7.26 2.87 -4.94
N LEU A 141 -6.40 3.05 -3.93
CA LEU A 141 -5.76 4.33 -3.63
C LEU A 141 -4.54 4.55 -4.55
N ALA A 142 -3.83 3.49 -4.89
CA ALA A 142 -2.75 3.52 -5.86
C ALA A 142 -3.26 3.97 -7.24
N ASP A 143 -4.40 3.47 -7.71
CA ASP A 143 -5.01 3.92 -8.96
C ASP A 143 -5.42 5.40 -8.92
N GLN A 144 -5.99 5.84 -7.79
CA GLN A 144 -6.33 7.24 -7.59
C GLN A 144 -5.08 8.11 -7.69
N LEU A 145 -4.00 7.72 -7.01
CA LEU A 145 -2.72 8.42 -7.09
C LEU A 145 -2.21 8.49 -8.53
N LEU A 146 -2.22 7.39 -9.27
CA LEU A 146 -1.78 7.36 -10.67
C LEU A 146 -2.58 8.33 -11.55
N ARG A 147 -3.91 8.42 -11.36
CA ARG A 147 -4.73 9.40 -12.08
C ARG A 147 -4.32 10.84 -11.76
N HIS A 148 -4.04 11.14 -10.49
CA HIS A 148 -3.58 12.47 -10.09
C HIS A 148 -2.18 12.81 -10.62
N LEU A 149 -1.25 11.84 -10.63
CA LEU A 149 0.08 12.02 -11.21
C LEU A 149 -0.01 12.33 -12.72
N ALA A 150 -0.80 11.54 -13.45
CA ALA A 150 -1.02 11.77 -14.88
C ALA A 150 -1.66 13.14 -15.17
N ALA A 151 -2.62 13.57 -14.36
CA ALA A 151 -3.26 14.88 -14.49
C ALA A 151 -2.29 16.04 -14.17
N ALA A 152 -1.37 15.85 -13.22
CA ALA A 152 -0.38 16.84 -12.85
C ALA A 152 0.75 17.00 -13.89
N GLU A 153 1.00 15.97 -14.71
CA GLU A 153 1.99 15.99 -15.80
C GLU A 153 1.42 16.60 -17.11
N ALA A 154 0.10 16.53 -17.30
CA ALA A 154 -0.60 17.10 -18.46
C ALA A 154 -0.55 18.63 -18.70
N PRO A 155 -0.15 19.56 -17.78
CA PRO A 155 -0.24 21.00 -18.04
C PRO A 155 0.75 21.59 -19.07
N LEU A 156 1.57 20.80 -19.78
CA LEU A 156 2.64 21.30 -20.65
C LEU A 156 2.42 21.16 -22.17
N HIS A 157 1.24 20.75 -22.66
CA HIS A 157 0.91 20.84 -24.08
C HIS A 157 -0.29 21.78 -24.30
N PRO A 158 -0.08 23.06 -24.70
CA PRO A 158 -1.16 23.82 -25.29
C PRO A 158 -1.60 23.10 -26.58
N PRO A 159 -2.90 23.07 -26.91
CA PRO A 159 -3.33 22.65 -28.23
C PRO A 159 -2.68 23.60 -29.23
N ALA A 160 -1.82 23.08 -30.11
CA ALA A 160 -1.32 23.80 -31.26
C ALA A 160 -2.55 24.29 -32.03
N SER A 161 -2.76 25.61 -32.01
CA SER A 161 -3.76 26.31 -32.80
C SER A 161 -3.23 26.54 -34.21
#